data_AF-A0A3A6KW24-F1
#
_entry.id   AF-A0A3A6KW24-F1
#
_cell.length_a   1.000
_cell.length_b   1.000
_cell.length_c   1.000
_cell.angle_alpha   90.00
_cell.angle_beta   90.00
_cell.angle_gamma   90.00
#
_symmetry.space_group_name_H-M   'P 1'
#
loop_
_entity.id
_entity.type
_entity.pdbx_description
1 polymer ?
#
loop_
_entity_poly.entity_id
_entity_poly.type
_entity_poly.pdbx_seq_one_letter_code
_entity_poly.pdbx_strand_id
1 'polypeptide(L)'
;MNLRIYYKYLSSRIASKWTVLLVDVIIVVISMLSACFLQYRLSSVSYEISLYVWLTILAVLCNICFFHILRTYVGVIRFSSFVDIYRVFWSLTISYAVLFLGNYCWSVSGLGETLPNSILFIAYMFTFSLMACMRIAVKMLYEAIAFDARHCVNVFIYGFHGTGVNVAKSLRVSRNNHYRLRGFISDEPDMIGKHTMGCRVYPNDEQLFDRLKKKKVDTIIISPSKVSDLENSGMLDKLFSHDIHVMTVPPLSDCMDDGLIKDIQIEDWLRREPVQVDVRKITAHIEGRRVMVTGAAGAVGREIVRQLATLNPYQLILVDQAESPLYDVQLELSDHWKNLEVRVLVADVANRTRLEAIFEETRPQLVFHSAAYKHVQLMDDFVSEAIQTNISGTVNIADLAVKYRVSRMVMISAANARHPENAMEYSKRVAEIYVQSSDCRLKRDKGETDMFIVRLGEVYPTNTHCLITMSEACMLTLEVGVMGDGGEVYIVGGPGDGLLDSVISEKIKREKPSVDDYEHVREEVLALVQYSYTEKKAILIGLMKKIVPIFPLSSTQ
;
A
#
# COMPACT_ATOMS: atom_id res chain seq x y z
N MET A 1 10.25 8.39 -30.15
CA MET A 1 11.52 7.95 -29.50
C MET A 1 11.39 8.19 -28.01
N ASN A 2 11.28 7.12 -27.22
CA ASN A 2 10.87 7.17 -25.82
C ASN A 2 12.00 7.75 -24.94
N LEU A 3 12.02 9.08 -24.77
CA LEU A 3 12.99 9.78 -23.89
C LEU A 3 13.10 9.11 -22.52
N ARG A 4 11.99 8.56 -21.99
CA ARG A 4 11.95 7.84 -20.70
C ARG A 4 12.83 6.61 -20.61
N ILE A 5 12.91 5.79 -21.66
CA ILE A 5 13.76 4.59 -21.64
C ILE A 5 15.22 5.02 -21.68
N TYR A 6 15.54 6.03 -22.49
CA TYR A 6 16.87 6.62 -22.58
C TYR A 6 17.31 7.21 -21.23
N TYR A 7 16.45 8.00 -20.55
CA TYR A 7 16.76 8.61 -19.25
C TYR A 7 16.80 7.61 -18.09
N LYS A 8 15.98 6.54 -18.09
CA LYS A 8 16.04 5.47 -17.08
C LYS A 8 17.34 4.68 -17.20
N TYR A 9 17.81 4.43 -18.44
CA TYR A 9 19.14 3.85 -18.71
C TYR A 9 20.30 4.81 -18.41
N LEU A 10 20.10 6.12 -18.62
CA LEU A 10 21.11 7.15 -18.31
C LEU A 10 21.25 7.34 -16.79
N SER A 11 20.15 7.33 -16.03
CA SER A 11 20.12 7.48 -14.56
C SER A 11 20.87 6.36 -13.82
N SER A 12 20.83 5.12 -14.35
CA SER A 12 21.58 4.00 -13.77
C SER A 12 23.08 4.04 -14.08
N ARG A 13 23.50 4.69 -15.18
CA ARG A 13 24.91 4.83 -15.57
C ARG A 13 25.58 6.15 -15.16
N ILE A 14 24.86 7.27 -15.08
CA ILE A 14 25.40 8.59 -14.69
C ILE A 14 25.92 8.60 -13.23
N ALA A 15 25.40 7.73 -12.37
CA ALA A 15 25.81 7.61 -10.98
C ALA A 15 26.82 6.47 -10.70
N SER A 16 27.58 6.03 -11.71
CA SER A 16 28.71 5.13 -11.47
C SER A 16 29.79 5.89 -10.69
N LYS A 17 30.33 5.29 -9.63
CA LYS A 17 31.42 5.88 -8.83
C LYS A 17 32.61 6.39 -9.67
N TRP A 18 32.83 5.80 -10.85
CA TRP A 18 33.88 6.18 -11.79
C TRP A 18 33.53 7.40 -12.65
N THR A 19 32.26 7.61 -13.03
CA THR A 19 31.86 8.80 -13.79
C THR A 19 31.97 10.06 -12.93
N VAL A 20 31.64 9.93 -11.65
CA VAL A 20 31.79 11.00 -10.66
C VAL A 20 33.26 11.42 -10.50
N LEU A 21 34.15 10.44 -10.33
CA LEU A 21 35.59 10.70 -10.21
C LEU A 21 36.14 11.36 -11.49
N LEU A 22 35.71 10.91 -12.67
CA LEU A 22 36.11 11.48 -13.96
C LEU A 22 35.74 12.97 -14.06
N VAL A 23 34.50 13.32 -13.69
CA VAL A 23 34.03 14.71 -13.70
C VAL A 23 34.81 15.56 -12.71
N ASP A 24 35.07 15.06 -11.51
CA ASP A 24 35.85 15.78 -10.50
C ASP A 24 37.29 16.06 -10.98
N VAL A 25 37.94 15.11 -11.66
CA VAL A 25 39.27 15.30 -12.27
C VAL A 25 39.24 16.36 -13.38
N ILE A 26 38.22 16.35 -14.24
CA ILE A 26 38.05 17.36 -15.30
C ILE A 26 37.91 18.77 -14.69
N ILE A 27 37.18 18.91 -13.59
CA ILE A 27 37.02 20.19 -12.88
C ILE A 27 38.37 20.69 -12.34
N VAL A 28 39.21 19.80 -11.80
CA VAL A 28 40.57 20.17 -11.34
C VAL A 28 41.40 20.71 -12.49
N VAL A 29 41.42 20.04 -13.64
CA VAL A 29 42.18 20.48 -14.81
C VAL A 29 41.68 21.84 -15.31
N ILE A 30 40.36 22.00 -15.47
CA ILE A 30 39.75 23.27 -15.92
C ILE A 30 40.07 24.42 -14.95
N SER A 31 40.00 24.16 -13.65
CA SER A 31 40.28 25.15 -12.62
C SER A 31 41.75 25.57 -12.62
N MET A 32 42.67 24.63 -12.81
CA MET A 32 44.10 24.92 -12.90
C MET A 32 44.43 25.73 -14.15
N LEU A 33 43.88 25.35 -15.31
CA LEU A 33 44.05 26.13 -16.55
C LEU A 33 43.47 27.55 -16.42
N SER A 34 42.31 27.68 -15.77
CA SER A 34 41.69 28.99 -15.52
C SER A 34 42.55 29.86 -14.59
N ALA A 35 43.13 29.26 -13.54
CA ALA A 35 44.04 29.95 -12.63
C ALA A 35 45.33 30.42 -13.35
N CYS A 36 45.92 29.57 -14.19
CA CYS A 36 47.07 29.91 -15.01
C CYS A 36 46.78 31.06 -15.99
N PHE A 37 45.62 31.01 -16.67
CA PHE A 37 45.19 32.06 -17.59
C PHE A 37 44.96 33.41 -16.87
N LEU A 38 44.33 33.37 -15.70
CA LEU A 38 44.06 34.55 -14.90
C LEU A 38 45.36 35.19 -14.38
N GLN A 39 46.29 34.36 -13.90
CA GLN A 39 47.61 34.83 -13.47
C GLN A 39 48.41 35.45 -14.62
N TYR A 40 48.39 34.83 -15.80
CA TYR A 40 49.07 35.33 -16.99
C TYR A 40 48.57 36.74 -17.38
N ARG A 41 47.26 36.99 -17.23
CA ARG A 41 46.65 38.30 -17.46
C ARG A 41 47.00 39.34 -16.40
N LEU A 42 47.13 38.94 -15.14
CA LEU A 42 47.32 39.86 -14.01
C LEU A 42 48.77 40.26 -13.77
N SER A 43 49.73 39.36 -13.97
CA SER A 43 51.11 39.57 -13.49
C SER A 43 52.13 39.91 -14.57
N SER A 44 51.78 39.88 -15.87
CA SER A 44 52.64 40.16 -17.05
C SER A 44 54.03 39.47 -17.10
N VAL A 45 54.35 38.64 -16.11
CA VAL A 45 55.55 37.80 -16.00
C VAL A 45 55.19 36.39 -16.47
N SER A 46 55.83 35.93 -17.54
CA SER A 46 55.65 34.60 -18.11
C SER A 46 56.73 33.64 -17.60
N TYR A 47 56.33 32.54 -16.98
CA TYR A 47 57.22 31.43 -16.61
C TYR A 47 57.29 30.40 -17.75
N GLU A 48 58.24 29.47 -17.68
CA GLU A 48 58.31 28.38 -18.67
C GLU A 48 57.03 27.54 -18.68
N ILE A 49 56.56 27.18 -19.89
CA ILE A 49 55.38 26.33 -20.09
C ILE A 49 55.53 24.98 -19.38
N SER A 50 56.77 24.47 -19.29
CA SER A 50 57.14 23.24 -18.58
C SER A 50 56.68 23.25 -17.12
N LEU A 51 56.86 24.36 -16.40
CA LEU A 51 56.51 24.51 -14.99
C LEU A 51 54.99 24.49 -14.77
N TYR A 52 54.22 25.14 -15.66
CA TYR A 52 52.76 25.11 -15.60
C TYR A 52 52.20 23.70 -15.82
N VAL A 53 52.79 22.96 -16.76
CA VAL A 53 52.39 21.57 -17.05
C VAL A 53 52.73 20.66 -15.86
N TRP A 54 53.95 20.75 -15.31
CA TRP A 54 54.36 19.95 -14.16
C TRP A 54 53.51 20.24 -12.91
N LEU A 55 53.24 21.51 -12.62
CA LEU A 55 52.39 21.88 -11.48
C LEU A 55 50.96 21.37 -11.66
N THR A 56 50.42 21.41 -12.89
CA THR A 56 49.08 20.90 -13.20
C THR A 56 49.02 19.38 -13.03
N ILE A 57 50.02 18.64 -13.51
CA ILE A 57 50.12 17.19 -13.34
C ILE A 57 50.20 16.83 -11.85
N LEU A 58 51.07 17.52 -11.10
CA LEU A 58 51.22 17.30 -9.66
C LEU A 58 49.93 17.60 -8.90
N ALA A 59 49.24 18.69 -9.26
CA ALA A 59 47.95 19.05 -8.65
C ALA A 59 46.87 18.00 -8.92
N VAL A 60 46.79 17.47 -10.14
CA VAL A 60 45.83 16.40 -10.49
C VAL A 60 46.14 15.12 -9.71
N LEU A 61 47.41 14.70 -9.66
CA LEU A 61 47.83 13.49 -8.93
C LEU A 61 47.53 13.60 -7.43
N CYS A 62 47.86 14.74 -6.82
CA CYS A 62 47.60 15.01 -5.41
C CYS A 62 46.09 14.95 -5.10
N ASN A 63 45.26 15.63 -5.91
CA ASN A 63 43.82 15.62 -5.73
C ASN A 63 43.21 14.21 -5.93
N ILE A 64 43.67 13.42 -6.91
CA ILE A 64 43.22 12.03 -7.08
C ILE A 64 43.55 11.18 -5.84
N CYS A 65 44.75 11.35 -5.28
CA CYS A 65 45.16 10.64 -4.07
C CYS A 65 44.22 10.95 -2.89
N PHE A 66 43.96 12.24 -2.63
CA PHE A 66 43.09 12.65 -1.52
C PHE A 66 41.61 12.32 -1.76
N PHE A 67 41.13 12.40 -2.99
CA PHE A 67 39.79 11.89 -3.36
C PHE A 67 39.66 10.39 -3.09
N HIS A 68 40.76 9.63 -3.24
CA HIS A 68 40.81 8.22 -2.89
C HIS A 68 40.78 7.98 -1.37
N ILE A 69 41.61 8.69 -0.61
CA ILE A 69 41.71 8.55 0.85
C ILE A 69 40.38 8.92 1.52
N LEU A 70 39.79 10.07 1.18
CA LEU A 70 38.56 10.57 1.76
C LEU A 70 37.29 10.04 1.08
N ARG A 71 37.46 9.17 0.07
CA ARG A 71 36.40 8.46 -0.65
C ARG A 71 35.28 9.38 -1.12
N THR A 72 35.63 10.54 -1.67
CA THR A 72 34.68 11.58 -2.12
C THR A 72 33.75 11.09 -3.24
N TYR A 73 34.20 10.11 -4.03
CA TYR A 73 33.47 9.53 -5.16
C TYR A 73 32.60 8.31 -4.80
N VAL A 74 32.72 7.76 -3.58
CA VAL A 74 31.98 6.56 -3.13
C VAL A 74 30.58 6.92 -2.61
N GLY A 75 30.35 8.19 -2.28
CA GLY A 75 29.02 8.69 -1.93
C GLY A 75 28.06 8.56 -3.10
N VAL A 76 26.99 7.77 -2.94
CA VAL A 76 25.90 7.73 -3.91
C VAL A 76 25.28 9.13 -3.93
N ILE A 77 25.52 9.91 -4.99
CA ILE A 77 25.04 11.31 -5.13
C ILE A 77 23.54 11.44 -4.85
N ARG A 78 22.79 10.35 -5.06
CA ARG A 78 21.37 10.16 -4.73
C ARG A 78 20.98 10.43 -3.26
N PHE A 79 21.93 10.35 -2.32
CA PHE A 79 21.71 10.53 -0.88
C PHE A 79 22.62 11.62 -0.29
N SER A 80 23.12 12.51 -1.16
CA SER A 80 24.14 13.48 -0.78
C SER A 80 23.65 14.44 0.31
N SER A 81 24.20 14.26 1.50
CA SER A 81 24.00 15.11 2.68
C SER A 81 25.05 16.22 2.69
N PHE A 82 24.93 17.20 3.60
CA PHE A 82 25.99 18.18 3.88
C PHE A 82 27.35 17.52 4.16
N VAL A 83 27.34 16.25 4.59
CA VAL A 83 28.52 15.41 4.84
C VAL A 83 29.40 15.22 3.59
N ASP A 84 28.84 15.18 2.38
CA ASP A 84 29.64 14.97 1.17
C ASP A 84 30.36 16.27 0.73
N ILE A 85 29.68 17.41 0.86
CA ILE A 85 30.28 18.74 0.64
C ILE A 85 31.43 18.96 1.64
N TYR A 86 31.23 18.54 2.89
CA TYR A 86 32.26 18.60 3.92
C TYR A 86 33.47 17.71 3.62
N ARG A 87 33.26 16.49 3.10
CA ARG A 87 34.36 15.61 2.65
C ARG A 87 35.15 16.22 1.49
N VAL A 88 34.47 16.83 0.53
CA VAL A 88 35.10 17.55 -0.59
C VAL A 88 35.94 18.73 -0.07
N PHE A 89 35.39 19.52 0.85
CA PHE A 89 36.10 20.64 1.46
C PHE A 89 37.42 20.21 2.10
N TRP A 90 37.40 19.19 2.97
CA TRP A 90 38.63 18.70 3.62
C TRP A 90 39.60 18.06 2.63
N SER A 91 39.10 17.31 1.65
CA SER A 91 39.95 16.71 0.63
C SER A 91 40.71 17.74 -0.19
N LEU A 92 40.04 18.81 -0.61
CA LEU A 92 40.68 19.90 -1.33
C LEU A 92 41.62 20.68 -0.42
N THR A 93 41.19 21.01 0.81
CA THR A 93 42.01 21.78 1.75
C THR A 93 43.34 21.08 2.04
N ILE A 94 43.33 19.76 2.31
CA ILE A 94 44.55 19.00 2.60
C ILE A 94 45.40 18.86 1.33
N SER A 95 44.80 18.55 0.18
CA SER A 95 45.50 18.42 -1.10
C SER A 95 46.26 19.71 -1.48
N TYR A 96 45.58 20.86 -1.43
CA TYR A 96 46.19 22.14 -1.75
C TYR A 96 47.15 22.64 -0.66
N ALA A 97 46.95 22.30 0.62
CA ALA A 97 47.91 22.58 1.68
C ALA A 97 49.24 21.83 1.45
N VAL A 98 49.18 20.55 1.06
CA VAL A 98 50.37 19.76 0.69
C VAL A 98 51.08 20.35 -0.53
N LEU A 99 50.33 20.78 -1.55
CA LEU A 99 50.90 21.44 -2.73
C LEU A 99 51.56 22.77 -2.37
N PHE A 100 50.95 23.57 -1.49
CA PHE A 100 51.50 24.84 -1.03
C PHE A 100 52.78 24.65 -0.22
N LEU A 101 52.79 23.69 0.72
CA LEU A 101 53.97 23.32 1.50
C LEU A 101 55.08 22.78 0.59
N GLY A 102 54.75 21.91 -0.36
CA GLY A 102 55.70 21.40 -1.34
C GLY A 102 56.34 22.49 -2.19
N ASN A 103 55.54 23.44 -2.68
CA ASN A 103 56.03 24.57 -3.47
C ASN A 103 56.92 25.51 -2.61
N TYR A 104 56.53 25.75 -1.35
CA TYR A 104 57.33 26.55 -0.42
C TYR A 104 58.67 25.88 -0.09
N CYS A 105 58.68 24.57 0.22
CA CYS A 105 59.90 23.82 0.48
C CYS A 105 60.83 23.78 -0.74
N TRP A 106 60.29 23.65 -1.95
CA TRP A 106 61.06 23.69 -3.19
C TRP A 106 61.72 25.05 -3.42
N SER A 107 60.98 26.13 -3.16
CA SER A 107 61.46 27.51 -3.25
C SER A 107 62.59 27.78 -2.25
N VAL A 108 62.42 27.38 -0.98
CA VAL A 108 63.43 27.57 0.08
C VAL A 108 64.68 26.73 -0.15
N SER A 109 64.53 25.53 -0.71
CA SER A 109 65.66 24.62 -0.97
C SER A 109 66.46 24.99 -2.23
N GLY A 110 66.04 26.01 -2.97
CA GLY A 110 66.78 26.54 -4.13
C GLY A 110 66.85 25.61 -5.33
N LEU A 111 65.91 24.66 -5.47
CA LEU A 111 65.92 23.65 -6.55
C LEU A 111 65.40 24.16 -7.92
N GLY A 112 65.06 25.44 -8.06
CA GLY A 112 64.68 26.07 -9.33
C GLY A 112 63.62 27.16 -9.20
N GLU A 113 63.14 27.66 -10.35
CA GLU A 113 62.03 28.62 -10.41
C GLU A 113 60.71 27.96 -9.99
N THR A 114 60.01 28.58 -9.03
CA THR A 114 58.69 28.14 -8.57
C THR A 114 57.60 29.08 -9.03
N LEU A 115 56.45 28.52 -9.39
CA LEU A 115 55.27 29.33 -9.70
C LEU A 115 54.74 30.04 -8.44
N PRO A 116 54.16 31.26 -8.59
CA PRO A 116 53.55 31.98 -7.49
C PRO A 116 52.48 31.14 -6.78
N ASN A 117 52.53 31.14 -5.45
CA ASN A 117 51.51 30.48 -4.62
C ASN A 117 50.09 31.02 -4.83
N SER A 118 49.94 32.21 -5.43
CA SER A 118 48.65 32.76 -5.84
C SER A 118 47.92 31.86 -6.84
N ILE A 119 48.63 31.16 -7.74
CA ILE A 119 48.02 30.26 -8.73
C ILE A 119 47.34 29.09 -8.03
N LEU A 120 48.01 28.47 -7.04
CA LEU A 120 47.45 27.37 -6.26
C LEU A 120 46.23 27.82 -5.43
N PHE A 121 46.27 29.02 -4.86
CA PHE A 121 45.14 29.58 -4.13
C PHE A 121 43.94 29.86 -5.03
N ILE A 122 44.17 30.45 -6.21
CA ILE A 122 43.12 30.70 -7.21
C ILE A 122 42.53 29.37 -7.71
N ALA A 123 43.37 28.39 -8.02
CA ALA A 123 42.93 27.06 -8.43
C ALA A 123 42.09 26.35 -7.35
N TYR A 124 42.48 26.48 -6.07
CA TYR A 124 41.70 25.97 -4.94
C TYR A 124 40.30 26.61 -4.88
N MET A 125 40.19 27.93 -5.01
CA MET A 125 38.90 28.63 -5.02
C MET A 125 38.00 28.20 -6.18
N PHE A 126 38.55 28.05 -7.39
CA PHE A 126 37.79 27.59 -8.55
C PHE A 126 37.34 26.14 -8.41
N THR A 127 38.24 25.24 -8.00
CA THR A 127 37.92 23.81 -7.84
C THR A 127 36.82 23.60 -6.80
N PHE A 128 36.93 24.22 -5.63
CA PHE A 128 35.92 24.10 -4.59
C PHE A 128 34.55 24.62 -5.05
N SER A 129 34.53 25.81 -5.67
CA SER A 129 33.28 26.44 -6.13
C SER A 129 32.59 25.62 -7.21
N LEU A 130 33.32 25.15 -8.23
CA LEU A 130 32.76 24.36 -9.32
C LEU A 130 32.26 22.99 -8.84
N MET A 131 33.02 22.31 -7.97
CA MET A 131 32.60 21.02 -7.41
C MET A 131 31.36 21.18 -6.53
N ALA A 132 31.29 22.20 -5.67
CA ALA A 132 30.13 22.45 -4.82
C ALA A 132 28.88 22.74 -5.67
N CYS A 133 28.97 23.61 -6.68
CA CYS A 133 27.88 23.90 -7.59
C CYS A 133 27.39 22.65 -8.34
N MET A 134 28.30 21.84 -8.88
CA MET A 134 27.93 20.60 -9.58
C MET A 134 27.18 19.62 -8.68
N ARG A 135 27.61 19.44 -7.42
CA ARG A 135 26.94 18.54 -6.47
C ARG A 135 25.52 19.02 -6.14
N ILE A 136 25.36 20.33 -5.90
CA ILE A 136 24.05 20.93 -5.63
C ILE A 136 23.13 20.80 -6.86
N ALA A 137 23.64 21.10 -8.05
CA ALA A 137 22.87 21.02 -9.29
C ALA A 137 22.38 19.60 -9.60
N VAL A 138 23.25 18.60 -9.48
CA VAL A 138 22.87 17.19 -9.70
C VAL A 138 21.84 16.72 -8.68
N LYS A 139 21.97 17.13 -7.41
CA LYS A 139 20.98 16.83 -6.37
C LYS A 139 19.62 17.44 -6.70
N MET A 140 19.57 18.72 -7.03
CA MET A 140 18.32 19.41 -7.38
C MET A 140 17.66 18.77 -8.61
N LEU A 141 18.44 18.42 -9.63
CA LEU A 141 17.94 17.75 -10.83
C LEU A 141 17.40 16.35 -10.50
N TYR A 142 18.10 15.59 -9.65
CA TYR A 142 17.62 14.27 -9.23
C TYR A 142 16.34 14.36 -8.40
N GLU A 143 16.24 15.28 -7.45
CA GLU A 143 15.02 15.51 -6.66
C GLU A 143 13.84 15.92 -7.55
N ALA A 144 14.08 16.76 -8.57
CA ALA A 144 13.06 17.14 -9.55
C ALA A 144 12.57 15.97 -10.42
N ILE A 145 13.45 15.02 -10.75
CA ILE A 145 13.13 13.87 -11.61
C ILE A 145 12.56 12.68 -10.81
N ALA A 146 13.04 12.45 -9.59
CA ALA A 146 12.61 11.35 -8.72
C ALA A 146 11.20 11.56 -8.15
N PHE A 147 10.67 12.78 -8.22
CA PHE A 147 9.28 13.06 -7.90
C PHE A 147 8.38 12.55 -9.04
N ASP A 148 7.99 11.27 -8.98
CA ASP A 148 7.10 10.66 -9.98
C ASP A 148 5.73 11.32 -9.88
N ALA A 149 5.45 12.25 -10.80
CA ALA A 149 4.26 13.08 -10.79
C ALA A 149 2.96 12.32 -11.09
N ARG A 150 2.99 10.99 -11.23
CA ARG A 150 1.87 10.27 -11.83
C ARG A 150 0.74 9.91 -10.88
N HIS A 151 0.97 9.63 -9.59
CA HIS A 151 -0.11 9.36 -8.62
C HIS A 151 0.25 9.99 -7.27
N CYS A 152 0.21 11.33 -7.18
CA CYS A 152 0.45 12.03 -5.91
C CYS A 152 -0.78 12.82 -5.48
N VAL A 153 -1.36 12.41 -4.37
CA VAL A 153 -2.40 13.08 -3.60
C VAL A 153 -1.81 14.32 -2.93
N ASN A 154 -2.43 15.49 -3.09
CA ASN A 154 -1.92 16.70 -2.45
C ASN A 154 -2.41 16.79 -1.01
N VAL A 155 -1.48 16.97 -0.07
CA VAL A 155 -1.75 16.91 1.35
C VAL A 155 -1.43 18.21 2.07
N PHE A 156 -2.29 18.61 3.01
CA PHE A 156 -2.00 19.64 4.01
C PHE A 156 -1.86 19.01 5.39
N ILE A 157 -1.10 19.63 6.29
CA ILE A 157 -0.98 19.16 7.68
C ILE A 157 -1.60 20.19 8.62
N TYR A 158 -2.61 19.82 9.39
CA TYR A 158 -3.21 20.63 10.44
C TYR A 158 -2.53 20.39 11.79
N GLY A 159 -1.95 21.43 12.36
CA GLY A 159 -1.14 21.35 13.57
C GLY A 159 0.36 21.39 13.24
N PHE A 160 1.00 22.47 13.70
CA PHE A 160 2.37 22.80 13.35
C PHE A 160 3.41 22.23 14.33
N HIS A 161 3.06 22.02 15.60
CA HIS A 161 4.01 21.66 16.65
C HIS A 161 4.55 20.23 16.50
N GLY A 162 5.85 20.02 16.76
CA GLY A 162 6.55 18.74 16.93
C GLY A 162 6.13 17.58 16.01
N THR A 163 5.04 16.93 16.35
CA THR A 163 4.33 15.89 15.59
C THR A 163 4.08 16.30 14.14
N GLY A 164 3.54 17.49 13.87
CA GLY A 164 3.23 17.95 12.51
C GLY A 164 4.46 18.07 11.60
N VAL A 165 5.58 18.57 12.15
CA VAL A 165 6.86 18.68 11.42
C VAL A 165 7.50 17.31 11.22
N ASN A 166 7.37 16.39 12.19
CA ASN A 166 7.90 15.03 12.06
C ASN A 166 7.14 14.23 10.99
N VAL A 167 5.82 14.38 10.91
CA VAL A 167 5.00 13.83 9.83
C VAL A 167 5.45 14.39 8.48
N ALA A 168 5.63 15.71 8.38
CA ALA A 168 6.13 16.34 7.17
C ALA A 168 7.52 15.83 6.74
N LYS A 169 8.40 15.52 7.71
CA LYS A 169 9.71 14.93 7.47
C LYS A 169 9.58 13.50 6.97
N SER A 170 8.74 12.68 7.60
CA SER A 170 8.45 11.30 7.21
C SER A 170 7.90 11.20 5.79
N LEU A 171 6.91 12.04 5.44
CA LEU A 171 6.31 12.11 4.10
C LEU A 171 7.33 12.45 3.00
N ARG A 172 8.39 13.19 3.33
CA ARG A 172 9.45 13.55 2.38
C ARG A 172 10.55 12.51 2.26
N VAL A 173 10.81 11.79 3.34
CA VAL A 173 11.86 10.76 3.39
C VAL A 173 11.38 9.46 2.75
N SER A 174 10.11 9.10 2.94
CA SER A 174 9.53 7.90 2.32
C SER A 174 9.32 8.10 0.82
N ARG A 175 10.12 7.38 0.02
CA ARG A 175 10.14 7.48 -1.45
C ARG A 175 8.99 6.77 -2.15
N ASN A 176 8.22 5.96 -1.42
CA ASN A 176 7.08 5.22 -1.96
C ASN A 176 5.73 5.88 -1.61
N ASN A 177 5.75 7.08 -1.02
CA ASN A 177 4.52 7.74 -0.59
C ASN A 177 3.88 8.49 -1.76
N HIS A 178 2.62 8.14 -2.03
CA HIS A 178 1.74 8.83 -2.97
C HIS A 178 1.27 10.21 -2.47
N TYR A 179 1.97 10.86 -1.54
CA TYR A 179 1.53 12.09 -0.87
C TYR A 179 2.48 13.25 -1.12
N ARG A 180 1.95 14.39 -1.58
CA ARG A 180 2.70 15.63 -1.78
C ARG A 180 2.25 16.71 -0.80
N LEU A 181 3.12 17.06 0.15
CA LEU A 181 2.89 18.15 1.08
C LEU A 181 2.81 19.51 0.35
N ARG A 182 1.69 20.22 0.52
CA ARG A 182 1.43 21.53 -0.10
C ARG A 182 1.38 22.69 0.88
N GLY A 183 1.13 22.44 2.16
CA GLY A 183 1.01 23.49 3.18
C GLY A 183 0.76 22.93 4.59
N PHE A 184 0.89 23.82 5.57
CA PHE A 184 0.46 23.56 6.94
C PHE A 184 -0.73 24.46 7.28
N ILE A 185 -1.56 24.02 8.22
CA ILE A 185 -2.67 24.79 8.79
C ILE A 185 -2.38 24.93 10.29
N SER A 186 -2.48 26.15 10.82
CA SER A 186 -2.18 26.46 12.22
C SER A 186 -3.11 27.57 12.70
N ASP A 187 -3.56 27.45 13.94
CA ASP A 187 -4.38 28.47 14.62
C ASP A 187 -3.49 29.50 15.33
N GLU A 188 -2.19 29.24 15.43
CA GLU A 188 -1.25 30.06 16.18
C GLU A 188 -0.77 31.26 15.33
N PRO A 189 -1.04 32.51 15.74
CA PRO A 189 -0.70 33.72 14.97
C PRO A 189 0.80 33.84 14.70
N ASP A 190 1.63 33.35 15.62
CA ASP A 190 3.09 33.40 15.50
C ASP A 190 3.64 32.56 14.36
N MET A 191 2.90 31.53 13.93
CA MET A 191 3.35 30.58 12.90
C MET A 191 2.74 30.86 11.53
N ILE A 192 1.60 31.56 11.50
CA ILE A 192 0.88 31.92 10.28
C ILE A 192 1.77 32.75 9.34
N GLY A 193 1.83 32.33 8.08
CA GLY A 193 2.61 33.01 7.04
C GLY A 193 4.09 32.61 6.98
N LYS A 194 4.63 31.91 7.99
CA LYS A 194 6.01 31.41 7.95
C LYS A 194 6.16 30.23 6.98
N HIS A 195 7.40 29.94 6.60
CA HIS A 195 7.76 28.81 5.76
C HIS A 195 8.47 27.74 6.57
N THR A 196 7.97 26.51 6.51
CA THR A 196 8.57 25.34 7.17
C THR A 196 8.63 24.19 6.20
N MET A 197 9.77 23.51 6.12
CA MET A 197 10.04 22.49 5.09
C MET A 197 9.75 23.02 3.67
N GLY A 198 9.92 24.32 3.38
CA GLY A 198 9.60 24.88 2.06
C GLY A 198 8.11 24.99 1.72
N CYS A 199 7.21 24.71 2.67
CA CYS A 199 5.77 24.92 2.54
C CYS A 199 5.31 26.08 3.44
N ARG A 200 4.29 26.83 3.02
CA ARG A 200 3.74 27.96 3.78
C ARG A 200 2.74 27.46 4.83
N VAL A 201 2.74 28.11 5.99
CA VAL A 201 1.73 27.92 7.04
C VAL A 201 0.55 28.86 6.79
N TYR A 202 -0.65 28.31 6.74
CA TYR A 202 -1.90 29.01 6.49
C TYR A 202 -2.71 29.12 7.79
N PRO A 203 -3.39 30.26 8.00
CA PRO A 203 -4.33 30.39 9.09
C PRO A 203 -5.57 29.52 8.82
N ASN A 204 -6.17 29.06 9.90
CA ASN A 204 -7.49 28.46 9.91
C ASN A 204 -8.57 29.55 9.89
N ASP A 205 -8.80 30.14 8.72
CA ASP A 205 -9.76 31.23 8.50
C ASP A 205 -10.85 30.83 7.49
N GLU A 206 -11.86 31.67 7.28
CA GLU A 206 -12.91 31.42 6.28
C GLU A 206 -12.34 31.27 4.85
N GLN A 207 -11.15 31.81 4.59
CA GLN A 207 -10.45 31.71 3.31
C GLN A 207 -9.64 30.41 3.15
N LEU A 208 -9.61 29.54 4.17
CA LEU A 208 -8.85 28.29 4.15
C LEU A 208 -9.29 27.40 2.98
N PHE A 209 -10.60 27.22 2.79
CA PHE A 209 -11.14 26.34 1.75
C PHE A 209 -10.84 26.85 0.33
N ASP A 210 -10.88 28.15 0.10
CA ASP A 210 -10.46 28.75 -1.18
C ASP A 210 -8.99 28.47 -1.49
N ARG A 211 -8.14 28.50 -0.45
CA ARG A 211 -6.71 28.20 -0.56
C ARG A 211 -6.47 26.71 -0.80
N LEU A 212 -7.21 25.82 -0.14
CA LEU A 212 -7.17 24.37 -0.35
C LEU A 212 -7.58 24.02 -1.79
N LYS A 213 -8.67 24.61 -2.28
CA LYS A 213 -9.17 24.44 -3.66
C LYS A 213 -8.16 24.93 -4.69
N LYS A 214 -7.59 26.13 -4.50
CA LYS A 214 -6.54 26.68 -5.38
C LYS A 214 -5.29 25.80 -5.45
N LYS A 215 -4.98 25.07 -4.37
CA LYS A 215 -3.84 24.16 -4.28
C LYS A 215 -4.18 22.71 -4.66
N LYS A 216 -5.44 22.43 -5.03
CA LYS A 216 -5.98 21.10 -5.36
C LYS A 216 -5.64 20.08 -4.28
N VAL A 217 -6.00 20.37 -3.04
CA VAL A 217 -5.75 19.51 -1.88
C VAL A 217 -6.85 18.46 -1.82
N ASP A 218 -6.45 17.19 -1.75
CA ASP A 218 -7.39 16.07 -1.67
C ASP A 218 -7.40 15.45 -0.26
N THR A 219 -6.38 15.74 0.57
CA THR A 219 -6.26 15.17 1.92
C THR A 219 -5.65 16.14 2.92
N ILE A 220 -6.13 16.13 4.17
CA ILE A 220 -5.54 16.85 5.30
C ILE A 220 -5.13 15.85 6.38
N ILE A 221 -3.87 15.90 6.81
CA ILE A 221 -3.36 15.12 7.95
C ILE A 221 -3.37 15.99 9.20
N ILE A 222 -3.95 15.52 10.29
CA ILE A 222 -4.10 16.22 11.55
C ILE A 222 -3.06 15.70 12.52
N SER A 223 -2.36 16.63 13.16
CA SER A 223 -1.52 16.33 14.31
C SER A 223 -2.40 15.84 15.46
N PRO A 224 -2.00 14.78 16.20
CA PRO A 224 -2.79 14.24 17.30
C PRO A 224 -3.16 15.29 18.35
N SER A 225 -2.31 16.32 18.53
CA SER A 225 -2.55 17.46 19.42
C SER A 225 -3.70 18.38 19.01
N LYS A 226 -4.23 18.27 17.78
CA LYS A 226 -5.24 19.17 17.20
C LYS A 226 -6.54 18.46 16.82
N VAL A 227 -6.68 17.18 17.15
CA VAL A 227 -7.87 16.38 16.80
C VAL A 227 -9.09 16.84 17.60
N SER A 228 -8.93 17.04 18.91
CA SER A 228 -10.01 17.52 19.79
C SER A 228 -10.49 18.92 19.41
N ASP A 229 -9.56 19.79 18.97
CA ASP A 229 -9.88 21.14 18.49
C ASP A 229 -10.68 21.09 17.18
N LEU A 230 -10.41 20.11 16.31
CA LEU A 230 -11.13 19.92 15.07
C LEU A 230 -12.56 19.42 15.29
N GLU A 231 -12.75 18.45 16.19
CA GLU A 231 -14.06 17.90 16.56
C GLU A 231 -14.97 18.99 17.15
N ASN A 232 -14.43 19.85 18.02
CA ASN A 232 -15.19 20.91 18.68
C ASN A 232 -15.45 22.15 17.80
N SER A 233 -14.69 22.35 16.72
CA SER A 233 -14.78 23.56 15.89
C SER A 233 -15.77 23.48 14.72
N GLY A 234 -16.39 22.31 14.49
CA GLY A 234 -17.28 22.10 13.34
C GLY A 234 -16.58 22.20 11.97
N MET A 235 -15.24 22.22 11.95
CA MET A 235 -14.47 22.23 10.71
C MET A 235 -14.56 20.89 9.97
N LEU A 236 -14.73 19.80 10.72
CA LEU A 236 -14.78 18.44 10.20
C LEU A 236 -15.94 18.26 9.19
N ASP A 237 -17.13 18.79 9.50
CA ASP A 237 -18.28 18.80 8.58
C ASP A 237 -18.03 19.65 7.32
N LYS A 238 -17.30 20.76 7.47
CA LYS A 238 -16.91 21.62 6.35
C LYS A 238 -15.89 20.94 5.42
N LEU A 239 -14.99 20.11 5.97
CA LEU A 239 -14.03 19.34 5.18
C LEU A 239 -14.74 18.25 4.37
N PHE A 240 -15.69 17.54 4.97
CA PHE A 240 -16.47 16.52 4.27
C PHE A 240 -17.36 17.09 3.16
N SER A 241 -18.00 18.23 3.37
CA SER A 241 -18.80 18.89 2.31
C SER A 241 -18.00 19.35 1.09
N HIS A 242 -16.66 19.39 1.19
CA HIS A 242 -15.75 19.76 0.11
C HIS A 242 -14.98 18.56 -0.48
N ASP A 243 -15.39 17.33 -0.18
CA ASP A 243 -14.73 16.08 -0.61
C ASP A 243 -13.25 15.99 -0.20
N ILE A 244 -12.87 16.61 0.92
CA ILE A 244 -11.49 16.58 1.43
C ILE A 244 -11.33 15.42 2.42
N HIS A 245 -10.45 14.48 2.11
CA HIS A 245 -10.18 13.34 2.99
C HIS A 245 -9.40 13.78 4.24
N VAL A 246 -9.75 13.24 5.40
CA VAL A 246 -9.15 13.62 6.68
C VAL A 246 -8.39 12.44 7.27
N MET A 247 -7.13 12.70 7.62
CA MET A 247 -6.16 11.75 8.17
C MET A 247 -5.59 12.30 9.50
N THR A 248 -5.08 11.47 10.41
CA THR A 248 -4.50 11.81 11.72
C THR A 248 -3.30 10.89 11.99
N VAL A 249 -2.28 11.35 12.71
CA VAL A 249 -1.12 10.50 13.10
C VAL A 249 -1.16 10.23 14.60
N PRO A 250 -0.81 9.02 15.11
CA PRO A 250 -0.77 8.75 16.54
C PRO A 250 0.31 9.56 17.28
N PRO A 251 0.18 9.75 18.62
CA PRO A 251 1.16 10.46 19.44
C PRO A 251 2.54 9.77 19.44
N LEU A 252 3.60 10.57 19.53
CA LEU A 252 5.00 10.13 19.42
C LEU A 252 5.48 9.17 20.53
N SER A 253 4.70 8.94 21.60
CA SER A 253 5.08 8.03 22.70
C SER A 253 5.24 6.58 22.24
N ASP A 254 4.56 6.17 21.16
CA ASP A 254 4.63 4.80 20.62
C ASP A 254 5.64 4.65 19.46
N CYS A 255 6.45 5.69 19.20
CA CYS A 255 7.34 5.77 18.04
C CYS A 255 8.84 5.70 18.41
N MET A 256 9.18 5.21 19.61
CA MET A 256 10.55 5.28 20.16
C MET A 256 11.45 4.09 19.83
N ASP A 257 10.95 2.99 19.27
CA ASP A 257 11.79 1.88 18.83
C ASP A 257 12.00 1.91 17.33
N ASP A 258 13.20 2.35 16.97
CA ASP A 258 13.80 2.42 15.64
C ASP A 258 13.05 3.27 14.60
N GLY A 259 13.80 4.08 13.85
CA GLY A 259 13.32 4.95 12.77
C GLY A 259 12.68 4.22 11.56
N LEU A 260 12.15 3.03 11.76
CA LEU A 260 11.15 2.39 10.92
C LEU A 260 9.80 3.00 11.30
N ILE A 261 9.29 3.83 10.38
CA ILE A 261 7.86 4.11 10.32
C ILE A 261 7.17 2.74 10.31
N LYS A 262 6.60 2.32 11.46
CA LYS A 262 5.63 1.23 11.45
C LYS A 262 4.53 1.68 10.51
N ASP A 263 4.17 0.83 9.56
CA ASP A 263 2.95 1.00 8.79
C ASP A 263 1.83 1.03 9.82
N ILE A 264 1.35 2.25 10.14
CA ILE A 264 0.28 2.45 11.11
C ILE A 264 -0.90 1.69 10.54
N GLN A 265 -1.22 0.58 11.20
CA GLN A 265 -2.34 -0.25 10.83
C GLN A 265 -3.60 0.60 11.03
N ILE A 266 -4.52 0.54 10.07
CA ILE A 266 -5.77 1.30 10.07
C ILE A 266 -6.55 1.05 11.38
N GLU A 267 -6.39 -0.14 11.94
CA GLU A 267 -6.90 -0.62 13.20
C GLU A 267 -6.52 0.30 14.37
N ASP A 268 -5.34 0.92 14.36
CA ASP A 268 -4.86 1.84 15.42
C ASP A 268 -5.56 3.22 15.36
N TRP A 269 -6.24 3.53 14.26
CA TRP A 269 -7.03 4.76 14.10
C TRP A 269 -8.44 4.64 14.65
N LEU A 270 -8.97 3.42 14.63
CA LEU A 270 -10.24 3.09 15.21
C LEU A 270 -10.01 3.14 16.72
N ARG A 271 -10.39 4.24 17.40
CA ARG A 271 -10.28 4.46 18.85
C ARG A 271 -11.14 3.48 19.67
N ARG A 272 -11.03 2.18 19.41
CA ARG A 272 -11.71 1.08 20.07
C ARG A 272 -10.73 -0.05 20.31
N GLU A 273 -11.06 -0.94 21.22
CA GLU A 273 -10.28 -2.17 21.36
C GLU A 273 -10.44 -3.05 20.11
N PRO A 274 -9.35 -3.70 19.64
CA PRO A 274 -9.41 -4.63 18.52
C PRO A 274 -10.35 -5.79 18.85
N VAL A 275 -10.98 -6.36 17.82
CA VAL A 275 -11.88 -7.50 18.03
C VAL A 275 -11.08 -8.68 18.59
N GLN A 276 -11.34 -9.05 19.85
CA GLN A 276 -10.80 -10.27 20.42
C GLN A 276 -11.49 -11.49 19.81
N VAL A 277 -10.69 -12.34 19.17
CA VAL A 277 -11.06 -13.59 18.50
C VAL A 277 -10.25 -14.73 19.14
N ASP A 278 -10.86 -15.90 19.36
CA ASP A 278 -10.15 -17.06 19.93
C ASP A 278 -9.30 -17.77 18.86
N VAL A 279 -8.14 -17.18 18.54
CA VAL A 279 -7.22 -17.67 17.51
C VAL A 279 -6.79 -19.12 17.78
N ARG A 280 -6.70 -19.55 19.05
CA ARG A 280 -6.28 -20.91 19.41
C ARG A 280 -7.30 -21.95 18.90
N LYS A 281 -8.60 -21.67 19.07
CA LYS A 281 -9.66 -22.56 18.56
C LYS A 281 -9.66 -22.62 17.03
N ILE A 282 -9.47 -21.47 16.37
CA ILE A 282 -9.39 -21.42 14.91
C ILE A 282 -8.19 -22.24 14.43
N THR A 283 -7.01 -22.02 15.01
CA THR A 283 -5.77 -22.74 14.67
C THR A 283 -5.97 -24.25 14.78
N ALA A 284 -6.58 -24.75 15.86
CA ALA A 284 -6.82 -26.19 16.04
C ALA A 284 -7.68 -26.85 14.94
N HIS A 285 -8.49 -26.06 14.21
CA HIS A 285 -9.30 -26.55 13.10
C HIS A 285 -8.64 -26.36 11.74
N ILE A 286 -7.70 -25.42 11.59
CA ILE A 286 -7.02 -25.13 10.32
C ILE A 286 -5.69 -25.88 10.20
N GLU A 287 -4.96 -26.00 11.31
CA GLU A 287 -3.62 -26.57 11.35
C GLU A 287 -3.59 -27.99 10.76
N GLY A 288 -2.65 -28.23 9.86
CA GLY A 288 -2.49 -29.53 9.21
C GLY A 288 -3.62 -29.93 8.26
N ARG A 289 -4.56 -29.03 7.91
CA ARG A 289 -5.64 -29.32 6.95
C ARG A 289 -5.38 -28.76 5.56
N ARG A 290 -6.00 -29.39 4.55
CA ARG A 290 -6.10 -28.87 3.19
C ARG A 290 -7.27 -27.90 3.10
N VAL A 291 -6.98 -26.62 2.88
CA VAL A 291 -7.98 -25.55 2.87
C VAL A 291 -8.08 -24.95 1.48
N MET A 292 -9.27 -24.96 0.91
CA MET A 292 -9.56 -24.35 -0.38
C MET A 292 -10.21 -22.99 -0.20
N VAL A 293 -9.75 -21.99 -0.95
CA VAL A 293 -10.38 -20.67 -1.03
C VAL A 293 -10.73 -20.39 -2.49
N THR A 294 -12.01 -20.26 -2.80
CA THR A 294 -12.46 -19.83 -4.14
C THR A 294 -12.70 -18.34 -4.16
N GLY A 295 -12.38 -17.64 -5.24
CA GLY A 295 -12.38 -16.17 -5.24
C GLY A 295 -11.16 -15.63 -4.48
N ALA A 296 -10.07 -16.41 -4.45
CA ALA A 296 -8.87 -16.14 -3.67
C ALA A 296 -8.14 -14.85 -4.08
N ALA A 297 -8.37 -14.37 -5.30
CA ALA A 297 -7.79 -13.13 -5.78
C ALA A 297 -8.65 -11.90 -5.48
N GLY A 298 -9.90 -12.10 -5.02
CA GLY A 298 -10.79 -11.04 -4.56
C GLY A 298 -10.32 -10.41 -3.24
N ALA A 299 -10.82 -9.22 -2.92
CA ALA A 299 -10.41 -8.49 -1.71
C ALA A 299 -10.61 -9.30 -0.41
N VAL A 300 -11.78 -9.94 -0.26
CA VAL A 300 -12.09 -10.78 0.90
C VAL A 300 -11.29 -12.09 0.84
N GLY A 301 -11.25 -12.74 -0.32
CA GLY A 301 -10.54 -14.02 -0.50
C GLY A 301 -9.06 -13.90 -0.19
N ARG A 302 -8.39 -12.85 -0.69
CA ARG A 302 -6.97 -12.58 -0.40
C ARG A 302 -6.73 -12.36 1.09
N GLU A 303 -7.62 -11.65 1.77
CA GLU A 303 -7.49 -11.43 3.21
C GLU A 303 -7.68 -12.73 3.99
N ILE A 304 -8.70 -13.53 3.66
CA ILE A 304 -8.88 -14.88 4.22
C ILE A 304 -7.64 -15.75 3.98
N VAL A 305 -7.05 -15.69 2.79
CA VAL A 305 -5.83 -16.45 2.45
C VAL A 305 -4.66 -16.04 3.34
N ARG A 306 -4.46 -14.73 3.59
CA ARG A 306 -3.41 -14.24 4.51
C ARG A 306 -3.63 -14.72 5.92
N GLN A 307 -4.86 -14.60 6.43
CA GLN A 307 -5.20 -15.06 7.77
C GLN A 307 -4.97 -16.57 7.90
N LEU A 308 -5.43 -17.37 6.94
CA LEU A 308 -5.19 -18.82 6.92
C LEU A 308 -3.71 -19.18 6.83
N ALA A 309 -2.90 -18.44 6.09
CA ALA A 309 -1.46 -18.70 5.98
C ALA A 309 -0.72 -18.62 7.33
N THR A 310 -1.22 -17.81 8.27
CA THR A 310 -0.67 -17.71 9.64
C THR A 310 -1.01 -18.89 10.55
N LEU A 311 -1.97 -19.74 10.16
CA LEU A 311 -2.53 -20.81 10.97
C LEU A 311 -1.96 -22.20 10.63
N ASN A 312 -0.83 -22.26 9.92
CA ASN A 312 -0.12 -23.49 9.52
C ASN A 312 -1.01 -24.60 8.91
N PRO A 313 -1.80 -24.31 7.86
CA PRO A 313 -2.51 -25.35 7.14
C PRO A 313 -1.51 -26.27 6.43
N TYR A 314 -1.89 -27.52 6.18
CA TYR A 314 -1.07 -28.46 5.41
C TYR A 314 -0.88 -27.97 3.97
N GLN A 315 -1.95 -27.45 3.36
CA GLN A 315 -1.92 -26.92 2.00
C GLN A 315 -3.03 -25.87 1.83
N LEU A 316 -2.71 -24.76 1.17
CA LEU A 316 -3.69 -23.78 0.68
C LEU A 316 -3.97 -24.01 -0.81
N ILE A 317 -5.23 -24.20 -1.18
CA ILE A 317 -5.69 -24.40 -2.55
C ILE A 317 -6.45 -23.14 -2.99
N LEU A 318 -5.82 -22.34 -3.84
CA LEU A 318 -6.36 -21.04 -4.27
C LEU A 318 -7.00 -21.18 -5.65
N VAL A 319 -8.30 -20.88 -5.74
CA VAL A 319 -9.07 -20.97 -6.98
C VAL A 319 -9.64 -19.61 -7.35
N ASP A 320 -9.32 -19.10 -8.54
CA ASP A 320 -9.90 -17.87 -9.07
C ASP A 320 -9.83 -17.87 -10.60
N GLN A 321 -10.71 -17.13 -11.28
CA GLN A 321 -10.62 -16.93 -12.73
C GLN A 321 -9.64 -15.82 -13.11
N ALA A 322 -9.40 -14.86 -12.20
CA ALA A 322 -8.56 -13.71 -12.44
C ALA A 322 -7.07 -14.09 -12.29
N GLU A 323 -6.45 -14.48 -13.40
CA GLU A 323 -5.06 -14.94 -13.47
C GLU A 323 -4.06 -13.97 -12.82
N SER A 324 -4.04 -12.70 -13.24
CA SER A 324 -3.00 -11.78 -12.78
C SER A 324 -3.12 -11.41 -11.29
N PRO A 325 -4.31 -11.08 -10.76
CA PRO A 325 -4.49 -10.88 -9.32
C PRO A 325 -4.19 -12.15 -8.51
N LEU A 326 -4.48 -13.33 -9.04
CA LEU A 326 -4.17 -14.59 -8.37
C LEU A 326 -2.66 -14.86 -8.31
N TYR A 327 -1.93 -14.50 -9.37
CA TYR A 327 -0.46 -14.53 -9.40
C TYR A 327 0.16 -13.57 -8.37
N ASP A 328 -0.42 -12.38 -8.19
CA ASP A 328 0.03 -11.44 -7.16
C ASP A 328 -0.12 -12.04 -5.75
N VAL A 329 -1.23 -12.74 -5.47
CA VAL A 329 -1.41 -13.46 -4.19
C VAL A 329 -0.38 -14.58 -4.03
N GLN A 330 -0.06 -15.30 -5.10
CA GLN A 330 0.98 -16.34 -5.07
C GLN A 330 2.36 -15.76 -4.71
N LEU A 331 2.74 -14.66 -5.35
CA LEU A 331 4.01 -13.98 -5.06
C LEU A 331 4.07 -13.51 -3.61
N GLU A 332 3.01 -12.86 -3.14
CA GLU A 332 2.90 -12.39 -1.77
C GLU A 332 3.09 -13.53 -0.76
N LEU A 333 2.43 -14.67 -0.98
CA LEU A 333 2.56 -15.84 -0.12
C LEU A 333 3.97 -16.42 -0.15
N SER A 334 4.61 -16.46 -1.32
CA SER A 334 5.96 -17.01 -1.48
C SER A 334 7.03 -16.16 -0.78
N ASP A 335 6.81 -14.84 -0.68
CA ASP A 335 7.73 -13.92 -0.01
C ASP A 335 7.66 -14.03 1.52
N HIS A 336 6.45 -14.20 2.07
CA HIS A 336 6.20 -14.14 3.52
C HIS A 336 6.08 -15.53 4.19
N TRP A 337 5.63 -16.57 3.48
CA TRP A 337 5.41 -17.92 4.01
C TRP A 337 6.10 -19.00 3.17
N LYS A 338 7.44 -19.01 3.17
CA LYS A 338 8.27 -19.89 2.31
C LYS A 338 8.05 -21.40 2.47
N ASN A 339 7.57 -21.85 3.63
CA ASN A 339 7.37 -23.27 3.93
C ASN A 339 5.91 -23.72 3.72
N LEU A 340 5.02 -22.81 3.31
CA LEU A 340 3.61 -23.11 3.11
C LEU A 340 3.40 -23.74 1.73
N GLU A 341 2.76 -24.91 1.68
CA GLU A 341 2.37 -25.52 0.41
C GLU A 341 1.16 -24.77 -0.17
N VAL A 342 1.38 -24.03 -1.26
CA VAL A 342 0.34 -23.27 -1.93
C VAL A 342 0.12 -23.82 -3.33
N ARG A 343 -1.12 -24.20 -3.62
CA ARG A 343 -1.54 -24.68 -4.93
C ARG A 343 -2.48 -23.67 -5.58
N VAL A 344 -2.05 -23.08 -6.69
CA VAL A 344 -2.79 -22.04 -7.41
C VAL A 344 -3.46 -22.63 -8.65
N LEU A 345 -4.77 -22.41 -8.80
CA LEU A 345 -5.59 -23.00 -9.85
C LEU A 345 -6.47 -21.93 -10.50
N VAL A 346 -6.18 -21.61 -11.76
CA VAL A 346 -7.04 -20.72 -12.55
C VAL A 346 -8.27 -21.51 -12.99
N ALA A 347 -9.45 -21.16 -12.45
CA ALA A 347 -10.71 -21.79 -12.79
C ALA A 347 -11.91 -20.90 -12.45
N ASP A 348 -12.95 -21.00 -13.27
CA ASP A 348 -14.26 -20.40 -13.01
C ASP A 348 -15.12 -21.36 -12.18
N VAL A 349 -15.78 -20.83 -11.15
CA VAL A 349 -16.69 -21.58 -10.29
C VAL A 349 -17.97 -22.04 -11.00
N ALA A 350 -18.36 -21.38 -12.11
CA ALA A 350 -19.47 -21.84 -12.95
C ALA A 350 -19.11 -23.10 -13.76
N ASN A 351 -17.81 -23.38 -13.98
CA ASN A 351 -17.38 -24.56 -14.72
C ASN A 351 -17.31 -25.80 -13.82
N ARG A 352 -18.44 -26.51 -13.72
CA ARG A 352 -18.59 -27.72 -12.88
C ARG A 352 -17.54 -28.79 -13.19
N THR A 353 -17.31 -29.13 -14.46
CA THR A 353 -16.38 -30.20 -14.86
C THR A 353 -14.95 -29.88 -14.40
N ARG A 354 -14.54 -28.61 -14.51
CA ARG A 354 -13.22 -28.18 -14.06
C ARG A 354 -13.11 -28.22 -12.54
N LEU A 355 -14.11 -27.71 -11.82
CA LEU A 355 -14.13 -27.77 -10.35
C LEU A 355 -14.11 -29.21 -9.83
N GLU A 356 -14.85 -30.12 -10.47
CA GLU A 356 -14.89 -31.51 -10.06
C GLU A 356 -13.52 -32.18 -10.14
N ALA A 357 -12.78 -31.97 -11.24
CA ALA A 357 -11.40 -32.45 -11.37
C ALA A 357 -10.48 -31.85 -10.28
N ILE A 358 -10.68 -30.58 -9.92
CA ILE A 358 -9.91 -29.92 -8.85
C ILE A 358 -10.23 -30.56 -7.49
N PHE A 359 -11.49 -30.78 -7.16
CA PHE A 359 -11.90 -31.42 -5.91
C PHE A 359 -11.39 -32.87 -5.80
N GLU A 360 -11.44 -33.61 -6.91
CA GLU A 360 -10.93 -34.98 -6.96
C GLU A 360 -9.44 -35.06 -6.68
N GLU A 361 -8.67 -34.15 -7.28
CA GLU A 361 -7.22 -34.11 -7.17
C GLU A 361 -6.75 -33.56 -5.81
N THR A 362 -7.36 -32.48 -5.33
CA THR A 362 -6.89 -31.75 -4.15
C THR A 362 -7.52 -32.22 -2.84
N ARG A 363 -8.69 -32.87 -2.90
CA ARG A 363 -9.43 -33.40 -1.73
C ARG A 363 -9.48 -32.40 -0.57
N PRO A 364 -10.03 -31.19 -0.76
CA PRO A 364 -10.05 -30.18 0.30
C PRO A 364 -10.83 -30.70 1.52
N GLN A 365 -10.39 -30.33 2.72
CA GLN A 365 -11.08 -30.66 3.97
C GLN A 365 -11.94 -29.50 4.47
N LEU A 366 -11.56 -28.27 4.12
CA LEU A 366 -12.27 -27.04 4.42
C LEU A 366 -12.38 -26.20 3.15
N VAL A 367 -13.51 -25.55 2.93
CA VAL A 367 -13.75 -24.69 1.77
C VAL A 367 -14.28 -23.33 2.24
N PHE A 368 -13.58 -22.25 1.88
CA PHE A 368 -14.05 -20.88 2.02
C PHE A 368 -14.44 -20.35 0.63
N HIS A 369 -15.74 -20.14 0.42
CA HIS A 369 -16.30 -19.72 -0.86
C HIS A 369 -16.54 -18.21 -0.88
N SER A 370 -15.57 -17.45 -1.41
CA SER A 370 -15.65 -15.98 -1.60
C SER A 370 -15.83 -15.56 -3.07
N ALA A 371 -15.95 -16.49 -4.01
CA ALA A 371 -16.11 -16.18 -5.43
C ALA A 371 -17.51 -15.63 -5.70
N ALA A 372 -17.61 -14.37 -6.11
CA ALA A 372 -18.86 -13.74 -6.51
C ALA A 372 -18.64 -12.39 -7.19
N TYR A 373 -19.60 -11.98 -8.01
CA TYR A 373 -19.74 -10.59 -8.43
C TYR A 373 -20.48 -9.78 -7.37
N LYS A 374 -19.94 -8.59 -7.06
CA LYS A 374 -20.40 -7.71 -5.97
C LYS A 374 -20.88 -6.32 -6.39
N HIS A 375 -20.55 -5.87 -7.61
CA HIS A 375 -20.83 -4.50 -8.03
C HIS A 375 -22.28 -4.35 -8.49
N VAL A 376 -23.12 -3.72 -7.66
CA VAL A 376 -24.56 -3.53 -7.89
C VAL A 376 -24.85 -2.94 -9.28
N GLN A 377 -24.32 -1.75 -9.57
CA GLN A 377 -24.60 -1.02 -10.83
C GLN A 377 -24.28 -1.85 -12.08
N LEU A 378 -23.17 -2.59 -12.06
CA LEU A 378 -22.74 -3.39 -13.20
C LEU A 378 -23.59 -4.67 -13.34
N MET A 379 -23.92 -5.31 -12.22
CA MET A 379 -24.67 -6.57 -12.23
C MET A 379 -26.15 -6.39 -12.54
N ASP A 380 -26.71 -5.20 -12.37
CA ASP A 380 -28.06 -4.88 -12.86
C ASP A 380 -28.14 -4.84 -14.40
N ASP A 381 -27.02 -4.65 -15.08
CA ASP A 381 -26.92 -4.79 -16.54
C ASP A 381 -26.58 -6.22 -16.97
N PHE A 382 -25.79 -6.93 -16.16
CA PHE A 382 -25.34 -8.31 -16.43
C PHE A 382 -25.92 -9.33 -15.44
N VAL A 383 -27.25 -9.34 -15.31
CA VAL A 383 -27.98 -10.22 -14.37
C VAL A 383 -27.69 -11.71 -14.60
N SER A 384 -27.54 -12.12 -15.86
CA SER A 384 -27.20 -13.50 -16.21
C SER A 384 -25.86 -13.94 -15.61
N GLU A 385 -24.83 -13.09 -15.72
CA GLU A 385 -23.50 -13.35 -15.16
C GLU A 385 -23.53 -13.42 -13.62
N ALA A 386 -24.34 -12.58 -12.98
CA ALA A 386 -24.57 -12.65 -11.54
C ALA A 386 -25.22 -13.98 -11.13
N ILE A 387 -26.21 -14.47 -11.89
CA ILE A 387 -26.83 -15.78 -11.65
C ILE A 387 -25.82 -16.91 -11.85
N GLN A 388 -25.06 -16.91 -12.94
CA GLN A 388 -24.08 -17.96 -13.23
C GLN A 388 -23.00 -18.03 -12.14
N THR A 389 -22.42 -16.89 -11.78
CA THR A 389 -21.32 -16.90 -10.80
C THR A 389 -21.84 -17.07 -9.37
N ASN A 390 -22.80 -16.24 -8.94
CA ASN A 390 -23.21 -16.21 -7.54
C ASN A 390 -24.11 -17.39 -7.18
N ILE A 391 -24.96 -17.86 -8.10
CA ILE A 391 -25.89 -18.98 -7.85
C ILE A 391 -25.29 -20.29 -8.35
N SER A 392 -25.05 -20.44 -9.66
CA SER A 392 -24.55 -21.72 -10.20
C SER A 392 -23.17 -22.09 -9.63
N GLY A 393 -22.28 -21.11 -9.48
CA GLY A 393 -21.01 -21.29 -8.80
C GLY A 393 -21.15 -21.80 -7.36
N THR A 394 -22.04 -21.20 -6.57
CA THR A 394 -22.32 -21.67 -5.20
C THR A 394 -22.88 -23.09 -5.18
N VAL A 395 -23.83 -23.39 -6.08
CA VAL A 395 -24.42 -24.74 -6.22
C VAL A 395 -23.34 -25.78 -6.52
N ASN A 396 -22.44 -25.48 -7.46
CA ASN A 396 -21.34 -26.39 -7.79
C ASN A 396 -20.42 -26.64 -6.60
N ILE A 397 -20.04 -25.60 -5.86
CA ILE A 397 -19.17 -25.73 -4.69
C ILE A 397 -19.86 -26.50 -3.57
N ALA A 398 -21.13 -26.22 -3.28
CA ALA A 398 -21.91 -26.94 -2.26
C ALA A 398 -22.06 -28.43 -2.61
N ASP A 399 -22.45 -28.75 -3.85
CA ASP A 399 -22.59 -30.14 -4.31
C ASP A 399 -21.27 -30.91 -4.25
N LEU A 400 -20.17 -30.28 -4.69
CA LEU A 400 -18.85 -30.90 -4.68
C LEU A 400 -18.30 -31.05 -3.25
N ALA A 401 -18.59 -30.09 -2.36
CA ALA A 401 -18.26 -30.21 -0.95
C ALA A 401 -18.89 -31.45 -0.32
N VAL A 402 -20.18 -31.71 -0.60
CA VAL A 402 -20.89 -32.92 -0.16
C VAL A 402 -20.29 -34.17 -0.82
N LYS A 403 -20.13 -34.16 -2.15
CA LYS A 403 -19.63 -35.32 -2.91
C LYS A 403 -18.25 -35.79 -2.43
N TYR A 404 -17.35 -34.85 -2.13
CA TYR A 404 -15.99 -35.14 -1.71
C TYR A 404 -15.78 -35.09 -0.18
N ARG A 405 -16.88 -35.02 0.60
CA ARG A 405 -16.89 -35.06 2.06
C ARG A 405 -15.99 -34.01 2.71
N VAL A 406 -16.10 -32.78 2.22
CA VAL A 406 -15.52 -31.61 2.89
C VAL A 406 -16.14 -31.53 4.28
N SER A 407 -15.31 -31.34 5.32
CA SER A 407 -15.84 -31.26 6.68
C SER A 407 -16.68 -30.01 6.89
N ARG A 408 -16.21 -28.85 6.39
CA ARG A 408 -16.92 -27.57 6.51
C ARG A 408 -16.78 -26.70 5.27
N MET A 409 -17.90 -26.13 4.84
CA MET A 409 -17.98 -25.18 3.74
C MET A 409 -18.55 -23.84 4.24
N VAL A 410 -17.79 -22.76 4.10
CA VAL A 410 -18.18 -21.42 4.53
C VAL A 410 -18.43 -20.57 3.29
N MET A 411 -19.68 -20.20 3.04
CA MET A 411 -20.09 -19.26 1.99
C MET A 411 -20.03 -17.83 2.50
N ILE A 412 -19.37 -16.95 1.75
CA ILE A 412 -19.33 -15.52 2.04
C ILE A 412 -20.41 -14.79 1.23
N SER A 413 -21.31 -14.14 1.95
CA SER A 413 -22.43 -13.35 1.45
C SER A 413 -22.30 -11.87 1.86
N ALA A 414 -23.30 -11.06 1.55
CA ALA A 414 -23.36 -9.63 1.86
C ALA A 414 -24.50 -9.33 2.84
N ALA A 415 -24.32 -8.34 3.73
CA ALA A 415 -25.35 -7.93 4.69
C ALA A 415 -26.69 -7.57 4.02
N ASN A 416 -26.65 -6.88 2.88
CA ASN A 416 -27.84 -6.46 2.14
C ASN A 416 -28.62 -7.63 1.52
N ALA A 417 -28.07 -8.85 1.49
CA ALA A 417 -28.80 -10.03 1.01
C ALA A 417 -30.04 -10.34 1.88
N ARG A 418 -30.10 -9.83 3.12
CA ARG A 418 -31.27 -10.00 4.01
C ARG A 418 -32.54 -9.38 3.43
N HIS A 419 -32.43 -8.19 2.82
CA HIS A 419 -33.53 -7.45 2.20
C HIS A 419 -33.08 -6.98 0.81
N PRO A 420 -33.06 -7.88 -0.19
CA PRO A 420 -32.46 -7.58 -1.49
C PRO A 420 -33.30 -6.59 -2.30
N GLU A 421 -32.65 -5.56 -2.83
CA GLU A 421 -33.27 -4.54 -3.68
C GLU A 421 -32.87 -4.67 -5.15
N ASN A 422 -31.65 -5.16 -5.40
CA ASN A 422 -31.03 -5.25 -6.73
C ASN A 422 -30.66 -6.68 -7.14
N ALA A 423 -30.35 -6.88 -8.43
CA ALA A 423 -30.14 -8.23 -8.98
C ALA A 423 -28.97 -8.96 -8.32
N MET A 424 -27.91 -8.23 -7.94
CA MET A 424 -26.76 -8.79 -7.24
C MET A 424 -27.15 -9.34 -5.86
N GLU A 425 -27.87 -8.55 -5.06
CA GLU A 425 -28.34 -8.97 -3.74
C GLU A 425 -29.33 -10.14 -3.83
N TYR A 426 -30.27 -10.11 -4.79
CA TYR A 426 -31.16 -11.24 -5.07
C TYR A 426 -30.38 -12.51 -5.39
N SER A 427 -29.34 -12.42 -6.23
CA SER A 427 -28.53 -13.59 -6.59
C SER A 427 -27.81 -14.20 -5.39
N LYS A 428 -27.25 -13.35 -4.50
CA LYS A 428 -26.64 -13.80 -3.24
C LYS A 428 -27.66 -14.44 -2.31
N ARG A 429 -28.86 -13.85 -2.21
CA ARG A 429 -29.93 -14.38 -1.36
C ARG A 429 -30.43 -15.74 -1.83
N VAL A 430 -30.59 -15.94 -3.13
CA VAL A 430 -30.97 -17.26 -3.69
C VAL A 430 -29.88 -18.30 -3.44
N ALA A 431 -28.60 -17.92 -3.56
CA ALA A 431 -27.48 -18.80 -3.23
C ALA A 431 -27.46 -19.18 -1.73
N GLU A 432 -27.78 -18.25 -0.83
CA GLU A 432 -27.95 -18.55 0.59
C GLU A 432 -29.05 -19.59 0.82
N ILE A 433 -30.23 -19.42 0.20
CA ILE A 433 -31.36 -20.34 0.34
C ILE A 433 -30.97 -21.77 -0.07
N TYR A 434 -30.19 -21.92 -1.15
CA TYR A 434 -29.69 -23.23 -1.59
C TYR A 434 -28.74 -23.86 -0.56
N VAL A 435 -27.78 -23.09 -0.03
CA VAL A 435 -26.82 -23.59 0.97
C VAL A 435 -27.55 -23.95 2.28
N GLN A 436 -28.52 -23.13 2.71
CA GLN A 436 -29.34 -23.42 3.89
C GLN A 436 -30.14 -24.70 3.74
N SER A 437 -30.85 -24.87 2.62
CA SER A 437 -31.66 -26.06 2.38
C SER A 437 -30.79 -27.32 2.25
N SER A 438 -29.60 -27.19 1.66
CA SER A 438 -28.63 -28.27 1.57
C SER A 438 -28.14 -28.70 2.95
N ASP A 439 -27.81 -27.77 3.84
CA ASP A 439 -27.41 -28.08 5.22
C ASP A 439 -28.54 -28.76 6.01
N CYS A 440 -29.77 -28.25 5.92
CA CYS A 440 -30.94 -28.88 6.56
C CYS A 440 -31.10 -30.34 6.15
N ARG A 441 -31.00 -30.62 4.85
CA ARG A 441 -31.03 -31.99 4.32
C ARG A 441 -29.87 -32.82 4.88
N LEU A 442 -28.65 -32.31 4.85
CA LEU A 442 -27.46 -33.03 5.35
C LEU A 442 -27.62 -33.38 6.83
N LYS A 443 -28.14 -32.47 7.67
CA LYS A 443 -28.38 -32.75 9.09
C LYS A 443 -29.43 -33.85 9.30
N ARG A 444 -30.52 -33.82 8.52
CA ARG A 444 -31.55 -34.86 8.54
C ARG A 444 -31.00 -36.22 8.13
N ASP A 445 -30.15 -36.23 7.11
CA ASP A 445 -29.56 -37.45 6.53
C ASP A 445 -28.26 -37.88 7.24
N LYS A 446 -27.84 -37.17 8.28
CA LYS A 446 -26.57 -37.38 9.02
C LYS A 446 -25.33 -37.32 8.10
N GLY A 447 -25.32 -36.38 7.16
CA GLY A 447 -24.18 -36.05 6.33
C GLY A 447 -22.96 -35.59 7.14
N GLU A 448 -21.78 -35.72 6.54
CA GLU A 448 -20.48 -35.41 7.17
C GLU A 448 -20.02 -33.95 6.93
N THR A 449 -20.80 -33.17 6.17
CA THR A 449 -20.44 -31.80 5.74
C THR A 449 -21.34 -30.78 6.41
N ASP A 450 -20.75 -29.86 7.17
CA ASP A 450 -21.44 -28.70 7.72
C ASP A 450 -21.30 -27.51 6.75
N MET A 451 -22.40 -26.79 6.49
CA MET A 451 -22.37 -25.58 5.67
C MET A 451 -22.72 -24.34 6.48
N PHE A 452 -22.01 -23.25 6.22
CA PHE A 452 -22.12 -22.00 6.95
C PHE A 452 -22.25 -20.84 5.98
N ILE A 453 -23.03 -19.84 6.37
CA ILE A 453 -23.17 -18.61 5.60
C ILE A 453 -22.73 -17.45 6.48
N VAL A 454 -21.77 -16.66 5.99
CA VAL A 454 -21.33 -15.44 6.67
C VAL A 454 -21.61 -14.24 5.78
N ARG A 455 -22.54 -13.39 6.21
CA ARG A 455 -22.83 -12.10 5.61
C ARG A 455 -21.83 -11.07 6.13
N LEU A 456 -20.93 -10.65 5.25
CA LEU A 456 -20.05 -9.53 5.52
C LEU A 456 -20.82 -8.23 5.31
N GLY A 457 -20.87 -7.41 6.36
CA GLY A 457 -21.31 -6.03 6.28
C GLY A 457 -20.26 -5.13 5.68
N GLU A 458 -20.56 -3.84 5.71
CA GLU A 458 -19.60 -2.82 5.27
C GLU A 458 -18.42 -2.77 6.25
N VAL A 459 -17.22 -2.65 5.68
CA VAL A 459 -15.95 -2.62 6.41
C VAL A 459 -15.12 -1.43 5.95
N TYR A 460 -14.30 -0.91 6.85
CA TYR A 460 -13.35 0.14 6.53
C TYR A 460 -12.24 -0.38 5.58
N PRO A 461 -11.73 0.42 4.62
CA PRO A 461 -12.07 1.82 4.29
C PRO A 461 -13.23 1.96 3.29
N THR A 462 -13.90 0.86 2.93
CA THR A 462 -14.96 0.89 1.92
C THR A 462 -16.11 1.80 2.33
N ASN A 463 -16.43 1.85 3.64
CA ASN A 463 -17.26 2.87 4.25
C ASN A 463 -16.51 3.51 5.43
N THR A 464 -16.41 4.84 5.42
CA THR A 464 -15.73 5.65 6.45
C THR A 464 -16.45 5.67 7.80
N HIS A 465 -17.73 5.29 7.84
CA HIS A 465 -18.53 5.19 9.07
C HIS A 465 -18.42 3.82 9.74
N CYS A 466 -17.81 2.83 9.08
CA CYS A 466 -17.64 1.50 9.65
C CYS A 466 -16.40 1.45 10.55
N LEU A 467 -16.57 0.91 11.75
CA LEU A 467 -15.49 0.76 12.70
C LEU A 467 -14.76 -0.58 12.61
N ILE A 468 -15.19 -1.51 11.75
CA ILE A 468 -14.58 -2.84 11.59
C ILE A 468 -13.73 -2.87 10.32
N THR A 469 -12.50 -3.36 10.43
CA THR A 469 -11.59 -3.54 9.28
C THR A 469 -11.88 -4.82 8.52
N MET A 470 -11.41 -4.89 7.27
CA MET A 470 -11.51 -6.13 6.46
C MET A 470 -10.82 -7.31 7.15
N SER A 471 -9.66 -7.07 7.78
CA SER A 471 -8.88 -8.06 8.51
C SER A 471 -9.69 -8.66 9.67
N GLU A 472 -10.28 -7.81 10.52
CA GLU A 472 -11.12 -8.25 11.64
C GLU A 472 -12.39 -8.98 11.18
N ALA A 473 -13.05 -8.49 10.13
CA ALA A 473 -14.23 -9.15 9.59
C ALA A 473 -13.89 -10.55 9.02
N CYS A 474 -12.74 -10.71 8.36
CA CYS A 474 -12.27 -12.00 7.88
C CYS A 474 -11.89 -12.94 9.05
N MET A 475 -11.27 -12.42 10.11
CA MET A 475 -10.97 -13.21 11.31
C MET A 475 -12.23 -13.71 12.02
N LEU A 476 -13.26 -12.87 12.16
CA LEU A 476 -14.57 -13.29 12.64
C LEU A 476 -15.23 -14.32 11.73
N THR A 477 -15.05 -14.20 10.40
CA THR A 477 -15.53 -15.20 9.44
C THR A 477 -14.87 -16.56 9.65
N LEU A 478 -13.55 -16.59 9.92
CA LEU A 478 -12.84 -17.81 10.27
C LEU A 478 -13.32 -18.40 11.60
N GLU A 479 -13.56 -17.55 12.60
CA GLU A 479 -14.10 -17.97 13.91
C GLU A 479 -15.45 -18.65 13.75
N VAL A 480 -16.36 -18.03 13.00
CA VAL A 480 -17.69 -18.55 12.71
C VAL A 480 -17.62 -19.91 12.00
N GLY A 481 -16.78 -20.03 10.97
CA GLY A 481 -16.58 -21.31 10.27
C GLY A 481 -16.04 -22.42 11.17
N VAL A 482 -15.46 -22.06 12.31
CA VAL A 482 -14.90 -22.99 13.30
C VAL A 482 -15.84 -23.26 14.48
N MET A 483 -16.69 -22.31 14.87
CA MET A 483 -17.51 -22.44 16.09
C MET A 483 -18.97 -22.85 15.86
N GLY A 484 -19.50 -22.74 14.65
CA GLY A 484 -20.91 -23.00 14.40
C GLY A 484 -21.29 -24.48 14.34
N ASP A 485 -22.59 -24.76 14.56
CA ASP A 485 -23.20 -26.10 14.50
C ASP A 485 -23.79 -26.45 13.11
N GLY A 486 -23.39 -25.73 12.05
CA GLY A 486 -23.91 -25.82 10.67
C GLY A 486 -25.26 -25.12 10.45
N GLY A 487 -25.60 -24.75 9.21
CA GLY A 487 -26.93 -24.28 8.78
C GLY A 487 -27.33 -22.88 9.22
N GLU A 488 -26.42 -22.17 9.86
CA GLU A 488 -26.64 -20.84 10.41
C GLU A 488 -26.18 -19.76 9.46
N VAL A 489 -26.91 -18.64 9.46
CA VAL A 489 -26.47 -17.41 8.82
C VAL A 489 -25.95 -16.48 9.90
N TYR A 490 -24.73 -16.03 9.70
CA TYR A 490 -24.04 -15.12 10.60
C TYR A 490 -23.83 -13.77 9.94
N ILE A 491 -24.06 -12.69 10.69
CA ILE A 491 -23.78 -11.33 10.21
C ILE A 491 -22.55 -10.81 10.94
N VAL A 492 -21.55 -10.39 10.16
CA VAL A 492 -20.27 -9.86 10.65
C VAL A 492 -20.06 -8.46 10.08
N GLY A 493 -20.04 -7.45 10.96
CA GLY A 493 -19.98 -6.04 10.58
C GLY A 493 -21.33 -5.45 10.13
N GLY A 494 -21.53 -4.16 10.36
CA GLY A 494 -22.74 -3.42 9.99
C GLY A 494 -22.74 -1.98 10.53
N PRO A 495 -23.57 -1.08 9.98
CA PRO A 495 -23.73 0.26 10.51
C PRO A 495 -24.22 0.18 11.96
N GLY A 496 -23.50 0.83 12.87
CA GLY A 496 -24.07 1.13 14.17
C GLY A 496 -25.25 2.07 13.93
N ASP A 497 -26.45 1.64 14.26
CA ASP A 497 -27.54 2.57 14.47
C ASP A 497 -27.02 3.62 15.46
N GLY A 498 -27.03 4.88 15.04
CA GLY A 498 -26.36 5.95 15.76
C GLY A 498 -26.89 6.08 17.18
N LEU A 499 -26.16 5.54 18.14
CA LEU A 499 -26.05 6.01 19.51
C LEU A 499 -24.92 5.20 20.16
N LEU A 500 -24.14 5.86 21.01
CA LEU A 500 -23.32 5.20 22.01
C LEU A 500 -24.19 4.20 22.79
N ASP A 501 -24.10 2.92 22.46
CA ASP A 501 -24.43 1.86 23.41
C ASP A 501 -23.28 0.86 23.45
N SER A 502 -22.60 0.95 24.59
CA SER A 502 -21.73 -0.03 25.20
C SER A 502 -22.23 -1.46 25.04
N VAL A 503 -21.28 -2.40 24.99
CA VAL A 503 -21.47 -3.86 24.86
C VAL A 503 -21.68 -4.29 23.40
N ILE A 504 -20.64 -4.49 22.57
CA ILE A 504 -19.80 -5.72 22.45
C ILE A 504 -20.57 -7.07 22.55
N SER A 505 -21.88 -7.11 22.85
CA SER A 505 -22.66 -8.34 23.09
C SER A 505 -23.45 -8.87 21.89
N GLU A 506 -23.34 -8.28 20.71
CA GLU A 506 -23.91 -8.86 19.47
C GLU A 506 -22.88 -8.89 18.33
N LYS A 507 -21.65 -9.38 18.58
CA LYS A 507 -20.60 -9.45 17.55
C LYS A 507 -20.98 -10.29 16.33
N ILE A 508 -21.85 -11.28 16.54
CA ILE A 508 -22.33 -12.23 15.54
C ILE A 508 -23.83 -12.43 15.77
N LYS A 509 -24.66 -12.00 14.81
CA LYS A 509 -26.10 -12.32 14.83
C LYS A 509 -26.34 -13.64 14.13
N ARG A 510 -27.00 -14.58 14.80
CA ARG A 510 -27.37 -15.91 14.28
C ARG A 510 -28.82 -15.90 13.83
N GLU A 511 -29.07 -16.28 12.58
CA GLU A 511 -30.41 -16.60 12.09
C GLU A 511 -30.57 -18.11 11.96
N LYS A 512 -31.68 -18.67 12.48
CA LYS A 512 -32.00 -20.09 12.35
C LYS A 512 -32.45 -20.42 10.91
N PRO A 513 -32.15 -21.62 10.41
CA PRO A 513 -32.63 -22.06 9.12
C PRO A 513 -34.15 -22.26 9.16
N SER A 514 -34.82 -21.84 8.10
CA SER A 514 -36.28 -21.92 7.91
C SER A 514 -36.68 -22.70 6.66
N VAL A 515 -35.70 -23.28 5.96
CA VAL A 515 -35.89 -23.89 4.64
C VAL A 515 -35.64 -25.40 4.74
N ASP A 516 -36.72 -26.18 4.78
CA ASP A 516 -36.66 -27.64 4.97
C ASP A 516 -36.88 -28.42 3.65
N ASP A 517 -37.37 -27.78 2.60
CA ASP A 517 -37.68 -28.41 1.31
C ASP A 517 -36.52 -28.27 0.30
N TYR A 518 -35.47 -29.09 0.47
CA TYR A 518 -34.29 -29.06 -0.41
C TYR A 518 -34.61 -29.37 -1.87
N GLU A 519 -35.48 -30.37 -2.15
CA GLU A 519 -35.74 -30.78 -3.53
C GLU A 519 -36.48 -29.69 -4.30
N HIS A 520 -37.49 -29.05 -3.69
CA HIS A 520 -38.19 -27.94 -4.32
C HIS A 520 -37.25 -26.73 -4.54
N VAL A 521 -36.43 -26.37 -3.54
CA VAL A 521 -35.43 -25.30 -3.69
C VAL A 521 -34.45 -25.61 -4.83
N ARG A 522 -33.96 -26.86 -4.89
CA ARG A 522 -33.01 -27.28 -5.91
C ARG A 522 -33.61 -27.20 -7.31
N GLU A 523 -34.85 -27.64 -7.50
CA GLU A 523 -35.54 -27.54 -8.79
C GLU A 523 -35.70 -26.09 -9.25
N GLU A 524 -36.19 -25.19 -8.38
CA GLU A 524 -36.39 -23.77 -8.68
C GLU A 524 -35.05 -23.06 -8.99
N VAL A 525 -34.01 -23.33 -8.20
CA VAL A 525 -32.68 -22.74 -8.38
C VAL A 525 -32.04 -23.21 -9.69
N LEU A 526 -32.11 -24.51 -10.00
CA LEU A 526 -31.55 -25.04 -11.24
C LEU A 526 -32.33 -24.56 -12.47
N ALA A 527 -33.65 -24.43 -12.38
CA ALA A 527 -34.47 -23.84 -13.43
C ALA A 527 -34.07 -22.37 -13.67
N LEU A 528 -33.90 -21.57 -12.61
CA LEU A 528 -33.42 -20.19 -12.72
C LEU A 528 -32.07 -20.09 -13.43
N VAL A 529 -31.12 -20.97 -13.09
CA VAL A 529 -29.80 -21.02 -13.74
C VAL A 529 -29.94 -21.31 -15.23
N GLN A 530 -30.80 -22.25 -15.62
CA GLN A 530 -31.05 -22.55 -17.04
C GLN A 530 -31.66 -21.35 -17.78
N TYR A 531 -32.66 -20.70 -17.18
CA TYR A 531 -33.33 -19.54 -17.77
C TYR A 531 -32.41 -18.33 -17.94
N SER A 532 -31.36 -18.21 -17.12
CA SER A 532 -30.43 -17.07 -17.19
C SER A 532 -29.72 -16.92 -18.54
N TYR A 533 -29.60 -17.98 -19.34
CA TYR A 533 -28.99 -17.90 -20.67
C TYR A 533 -29.94 -17.40 -21.77
N THR A 534 -31.26 -17.49 -21.55
CA THR A 534 -32.27 -17.27 -22.59
C THR A 534 -33.19 -16.10 -22.29
N GLU A 535 -33.42 -15.79 -21.02
CA GLU A 535 -34.40 -14.82 -20.59
C GLU A 535 -33.85 -13.40 -20.43
N LYS A 536 -34.74 -12.41 -20.51
CA LYS A 536 -34.40 -11.00 -20.31
C LYS A 536 -34.22 -10.68 -18.83
N LYS A 537 -33.38 -9.67 -18.53
CA LYS A 537 -33.06 -9.26 -17.15
C LYS A 537 -34.27 -9.03 -16.24
N ALA A 538 -35.34 -8.40 -16.75
CA ALA A 538 -36.55 -8.13 -15.96
C ALA A 538 -37.27 -9.42 -15.52
N ILE A 539 -37.27 -10.45 -16.37
CA ILE A 539 -37.87 -11.76 -16.07
C ILE A 539 -37.02 -12.48 -15.02
N LEU A 540 -35.70 -12.47 -15.18
CA LEU A 540 -34.76 -13.08 -14.23
C LEU A 540 -34.87 -12.48 -12.82
N ILE A 541 -34.94 -11.15 -12.71
CA ILE A 541 -35.17 -10.47 -11.43
C ILE A 541 -36.55 -10.86 -10.87
N GLY A 542 -37.58 -10.93 -11.72
CA GLY A 542 -38.92 -11.38 -11.32
C GLY A 542 -38.95 -12.81 -10.78
N LEU A 543 -38.18 -13.73 -11.37
CA LEU A 543 -38.05 -15.11 -10.90
C LEU A 543 -37.32 -15.18 -9.56
N MET A 544 -36.19 -14.48 -9.40
CA MET A 544 -35.51 -14.39 -8.10
C MET A 544 -36.42 -13.82 -7.00
N LYS A 545 -37.20 -12.78 -7.33
CA LYS A 545 -38.21 -12.19 -6.44
C LYS A 545 -39.33 -13.14 -6.05
N LYS A 546 -39.60 -14.20 -6.81
CA LYS A 546 -40.57 -15.23 -6.42
C LYS A 546 -39.94 -16.26 -5.48
N ILE A 547 -38.68 -16.64 -5.72
CA ILE A 547 -37.98 -17.63 -4.89
C ILE A 547 -37.74 -17.09 -3.47
N VAL A 548 -37.30 -15.83 -3.32
CA VAL A 548 -36.91 -15.28 -2.01
C VAL A 548 -38.06 -15.25 -0.97
N PRO A 549 -39.29 -14.80 -1.28
CA PRO A 549 -40.41 -14.78 -0.35
C PRO A 549 -40.99 -16.15 -0.01
N ILE A 550 -40.79 -17.15 -0.87
CA ILE A 550 -41.23 -18.54 -0.61
C ILE A 550 -40.42 -19.13 0.56
N PHE A 551 -39.18 -18.67 0.74
CA PHE A 551 -38.24 -19.17 1.74
C PHE A 551 -37.75 -18.04 2.68
N PRO A 552 -38.65 -17.46 3.50
CA PRO A 552 -38.31 -16.37 4.41
C PRO A 552 -37.46 -16.90 5.56
N LEU A 553 -36.49 -16.12 6.04
CA LEU A 553 -35.75 -16.44 7.27
C LEU A 553 -36.68 -16.37 8.48
N SER A 554 -36.46 -17.24 9.47
CA SER A 554 -37.08 -17.06 10.78
C SER A 554 -36.57 -15.75 11.40
N SER A 555 -37.46 -14.92 11.94
CA SER A 555 -37.08 -13.72 12.69
C SER A 555 -36.08 -14.05 13.80
N THR A 556 -35.06 -13.22 13.94
CA THR A 556 -34.04 -13.28 15.01
C THR A 556 -34.69 -13.41 16.39
N GLN A 557 -34.26 -14.38 17.19
CA GLN A 557 -34.53 -14.46 18.63
C GLN A 557 -33.38 -13.83 19.41
#